data_AF-A0A2E4V1X6-F1
#
_entry.id   AF-A0A2E4V1X6-F1
#
_cell.length_a   1.000
_cell.length_b   1.000
_cell.length_c   1.000
_cell.angle_alpha   90.00
_cell.angle_beta   90.00
_cell.angle_gamma   90.00
#
_symmetry.space_group_name_H-M   'P 1'
#
loop_
_entity.id
_entity.type
_entity.pdbx_description
1 polymer ?
#
loop_
_entity_poly.entity_id
_entity_poly.type
_entity_poly.pdbx_seq_one_letter_code
_entity_poly.pdbx_strand_id
1 'polypeptide(L)'
;NIDISDFHLIDLSPMMFIPAPAQGALGIQIKNSSHKLKKILTKLSHKETLDNVVFERKILNGIGGGCHSPMGAFSKIDKNGIRTTWVSYSEKVDKTPTRFLTYSNDISAIVHKVKNKTKNKNVWISRKLHEESIFNKLLTNKGHNVTGQSLIEKDLIKINQLPKCDWIFFNSIFSFDSIKSLKNKFLSKKIAAFGKSTASYLTKNGLNVNFVGKGSPLETANGFKNILNNTEIVFFPSSNRTIGTVQSLLDEKNKIVLSTYNTSLIEASIKSHDFYVFTSPSNVEAFFKINQLKDNKVISIGPSTTKKLKDFGVKDVEEAFESTELALVDMVFSLI
;
A
#
# COMPACT_ATOMS: atom_id res chain seq x y z
N ASN A 1 -4.31 6.41 -31.87
CA ASN A 1 -4.60 5.65 -30.64
C ASN A 1 -5.17 4.31 -31.04
N ILE A 2 -4.64 3.23 -30.48
CA ILE A 2 -5.19 1.89 -30.65
C ILE A 2 -6.51 1.84 -29.89
N ASP A 3 -7.59 1.37 -30.52
CA ASP A 3 -8.86 1.14 -29.84
C ASP A 3 -8.69 -0.05 -28.89
N ILE A 4 -8.91 0.22 -27.60
CA ILE A 4 -8.75 -0.75 -26.51
C ILE A 4 -10.05 -0.89 -25.71
N SER A 5 -11.18 -0.45 -26.26
CA SER A 5 -12.50 -0.43 -25.58
C SER A 5 -12.99 -1.83 -25.19
N ASP A 6 -12.60 -2.88 -25.93
CA ASP A 6 -12.94 -4.28 -25.62
C ASP A 6 -12.08 -4.91 -24.52
N PHE A 7 -11.02 -4.23 -24.06
CA PHE A 7 -10.09 -4.78 -23.05
C PHE A 7 -10.35 -4.23 -21.65
N HIS A 8 -10.19 -5.10 -20.66
CA HIS A 8 -10.13 -4.69 -19.26
C HIS A 8 -8.75 -4.08 -18.95
N LEU A 9 -8.71 -2.77 -18.76
CA LEU A 9 -7.47 -2.04 -18.48
C LEU A 9 -7.15 -2.05 -16.98
N ILE A 10 -5.93 -2.49 -16.65
CA ILE A 10 -5.38 -2.43 -15.29
C ILE A 10 -4.15 -1.54 -15.32
N ASP A 11 -4.21 -0.43 -14.61
CA ASP A 11 -3.06 0.44 -14.38
C ASP A 11 -2.18 -0.15 -13.27
N LEU A 12 -0.97 -0.57 -13.63
CA LEU A 12 0.04 -1.10 -12.72
C LEU A 12 1.00 0.03 -12.33
N SER A 13 0.85 0.54 -11.11
CA SER A 13 1.78 1.53 -10.55
C SER A 13 3.23 1.01 -10.60
N PRO A 14 4.22 1.85 -10.97
CA PRO A 14 5.64 1.49 -10.92
C PRO A 14 6.13 1.04 -9.55
N MET A 15 5.40 1.39 -8.48
CA MET A 15 5.72 0.92 -7.12
C MET A 15 5.28 -0.54 -6.92
N MET A 16 4.19 -0.96 -7.57
CA MET A 16 3.69 -2.34 -7.53
C MET A 16 4.45 -3.22 -8.53
N PHE A 17 4.55 -2.76 -9.78
CA PHE A 17 5.26 -3.44 -10.85
C PHE A 17 6.49 -2.64 -11.23
N ILE A 18 7.61 -2.90 -10.54
CA ILE A 18 8.84 -2.12 -10.68
C ILE A 18 9.41 -2.38 -12.08
N PRO A 19 9.46 -1.37 -12.96
CA PRO A 19 9.92 -1.52 -14.34
C PRO A 19 11.41 -1.85 -14.42
N ALA A 20 11.81 -2.39 -15.58
CA ALA A 20 13.23 -2.51 -15.91
C ALA A 20 13.90 -1.12 -15.87
N PRO A 21 15.18 -1.03 -15.45
CA PRO A 21 15.90 0.24 -15.45
C PRO A 21 15.79 0.97 -16.80
N ALA A 22 15.35 2.23 -16.77
CA ALA A 22 15.11 3.05 -17.96
C ALA A 22 14.02 2.56 -18.94
N GLN A 23 13.07 1.73 -18.50
CA GLN A 23 11.97 1.27 -19.34
C GLN A 23 11.15 2.45 -19.89
N GLY A 24 10.92 2.45 -21.21
CA GLY A 24 10.20 3.52 -21.91
C GLY A 24 11.04 4.76 -22.21
N ALA A 25 12.29 4.85 -21.76
CA ALA A 25 13.17 5.96 -22.11
C ALA A 25 13.65 5.86 -23.56
N LEU A 26 13.54 6.98 -24.30
CA LEU A 26 14.10 7.11 -25.65
C LEU A 26 15.46 7.81 -25.57
N GLY A 27 16.49 7.14 -26.07
CA GLY A 27 17.84 7.68 -26.16
C GLY A 27 18.20 8.04 -27.60
N ILE A 28 18.75 9.24 -27.81
CA ILE A 28 19.36 9.63 -29.08
C ILE A 28 20.88 9.57 -28.91
N GLN A 29 21.55 8.73 -29.70
CA GLN A 29 23.00 8.61 -29.69
C GLN A 29 23.61 9.45 -30.80
N ILE A 30 24.71 10.13 -30.48
CA ILE A 30 25.48 10.94 -31.43
C ILE A 30 26.97 10.65 -31.26
N LYS A 31 27.77 10.92 -32.28
CA LYS A 31 29.22 10.85 -32.18
C LYS A 31 29.72 11.85 -31.13
N ASN A 32 30.67 11.44 -30.29
CA ASN A 32 31.20 12.29 -29.20
C ASN A 32 31.77 13.64 -29.71
N SER A 33 32.31 13.67 -30.93
CA SER A 33 32.86 14.88 -31.57
C SER A 33 31.80 15.85 -32.11
N SER A 34 30.50 15.47 -32.14
CA SER A 34 29.42 16.28 -32.71
C SER A 34 28.88 17.32 -31.72
N HIS A 35 29.74 18.26 -31.28
CA HIS A 35 29.40 19.28 -30.28
C HIS A 35 28.18 20.15 -30.67
N LYS A 36 28.05 20.52 -31.95
CA LYS A 36 26.91 21.29 -32.46
C LYS A 36 25.60 20.53 -32.28
N LEU A 37 25.58 19.24 -32.63
CA LEU A 37 24.40 18.40 -32.51
C LEU A 37 24.05 18.15 -31.03
N LYS A 38 25.05 17.94 -30.17
CA LYS A 38 24.86 17.83 -28.72
C LYS A 38 24.12 19.05 -28.17
N LYS A 39 24.57 20.26 -28.51
CA LYS A 39 23.94 21.51 -28.03
C LYS A 39 22.47 21.64 -28.45
N ILE A 40 22.10 21.14 -29.64
CA ILE A 40 20.72 21.15 -30.13
C ILE A 40 19.88 20.10 -29.38
N LEU A 41 20.36 18.85 -29.35
CA LEU A 41 19.59 17.72 -28.81
C LEU A 41 19.42 17.77 -27.28
N THR A 42 20.34 18.37 -26.53
CA THR A 42 20.17 18.53 -25.08
C THR A 42 18.91 19.33 -24.73
N LYS A 43 18.43 20.21 -25.63
CA LYS A 43 17.18 20.96 -25.42
C LYS A 43 15.93 20.07 -25.47
N LEU A 44 16.01 18.90 -26.11
CA LEU A 44 14.92 17.93 -26.17
C LEU A 44 14.87 17.02 -24.92
N SER A 45 15.92 17.06 -24.09
CA SER A 45 16.03 16.20 -22.92
C SER A 45 15.29 16.78 -21.73
N HIS A 46 14.41 16.00 -21.13
CA HIS A 46 13.85 16.33 -19.82
C HIS A 46 14.84 15.95 -18.72
N LYS A 47 15.39 16.95 -18.03
CA LYS A 47 16.49 16.76 -17.07
C LYS A 47 16.17 15.75 -15.96
N GLU A 48 15.00 15.86 -15.33
CA GLU A 48 14.60 14.97 -14.25
C GLU A 48 14.51 13.51 -14.69
N THR A 49 13.90 13.27 -15.87
CA THR A 49 13.80 11.94 -16.46
C THR A 49 15.17 11.36 -16.77
N LEU A 50 16.07 12.17 -17.34
CA LEU A 50 17.44 11.76 -17.61
C LEU A 50 18.19 11.39 -16.33
N ASP A 51 18.07 12.20 -15.27
CA ASP A 51 18.72 11.94 -13.98
C ASP A 51 18.23 10.63 -13.35
N ASN A 52 16.92 10.34 -13.41
CA ASN A 52 16.34 9.08 -12.92
C ASN A 52 16.81 7.88 -13.75
N VAL A 53 16.74 7.97 -15.09
CA VAL A 53 17.22 6.94 -16.02
C VAL A 53 18.70 6.61 -15.79
N VAL A 54 19.54 7.63 -15.63
CA VAL A 54 20.97 7.45 -15.36
C VAL A 54 21.18 6.77 -14.00
N PHE A 55 20.42 7.16 -12.98
CA PHE A 55 20.49 6.56 -11.65
C PHE A 55 20.11 5.07 -11.68
N GLU A 56 18.96 4.73 -12.27
CA GLU A 56 18.49 3.35 -12.43
C GLU A 56 19.50 2.47 -13.16
N ARG A 57 20.07 2.98 -14.28
CA ARG A 57 21.10 2.25 -15.04
C ARG A 57 22.41 2.08 -14.28
N LYS A 58 22.78 3.01 -13.39
CA LYS A 58 23.95 2.85 -12.53
C LYS A 58 23.77 1.68 -11.54
N ILE A 59 22.56 1.48 -11.01
CA ILE A 59 22.27 0.32 -10.15
C ILE A 59 22.39 -0.98 -10.96
N LEU A 60 21.79 -1.03 -12.15
CA LEU A 60 21.89 -2.19 -13.05
C LEU A 60 23.35 -2.54 -13.38
N ASN A 61 24.14 -1.54 -13.77
CA ASN A 61 25.56 -1.74 -14.07
C ASN A 61 26.34 -2.18 -12.84
N GLY A 62 26.06 -1.60 -11.67
CA GLY A 62 26.74 -1.93 -10.42
C GLY A 62 26.48 -3.37 -9.95
N ILE A 63 25.30 -3.93 -10.24
CA ILE A 63 25.05 -5.34 -9.97
C ILE A 63 25.71 -6.28 -10.99
N GLY A 64 26.27 -5.76 -12.08
CA GLY A 64 26.78 -6.54 -13.22
C GLY A 64 25.67 -7.06 -14.13
N GLY A 65 24.49 -6.44 -14.06
CA GLY A 65 23.32 -6.85 -14.81
C GLY A 65 23.25 -6.26 -16.21
N GLY A 66 22.43 -6.86 -17.05
CA GLY A 66 22.13 -6.42 -18.42
C GLY A 66 20.66 -6.62 -18.77
N CYS A 67 20.34 -6.62 -20.07
CA CYS A 67 18.96 -6.69 -20.55
C CYS A 67 18.19 -7.97 -20.12
N HIS A 68 18.90 -9.05 -19.78
CA HIS A 68 18.30 -10.32 -19.35
C HIS A 68 18.31 -10.51 -17.82
N SER A 69 18.84 -9.54 -17.08
CA SER A 69 18.85 -9.62 -15.61
C SER A 69 17.43 -9.41 -15.08
N PRO A 70 16.92 -10.29 -14.20
CA PRO A 70 15.60 -10.15 -13.60
C PRO A 70 15.65 -9.08 -12.50
N MET A 71 15.74 -7.82 -12.94
CA MET A 71 15.87 -6.64 -12.11
C MET A 71 14.92 -5.54 -12.57
N GLY A 72 14.26 -4.92 -11.60
CA GLY A 72 13.59 -3.64 -11.77
C GLY A 72 14.26 -2.56 -10.90
N ALA A 73 14.33 -1.34 -11.43
CA ALA A 73 14.69 -0.16 -10.66
C ALA A 73 13.85 1.01 -11.15
N PHE A 74 13.10 1.63 -10.24
CA PHE A 74 12.34 2.84 -10.52
C PHE A 74 12.73 3.91 -9.52
N SER A 75 13.18 5.05 -10.02
CA SER A 75 13.62 6.16 -9.18
C SER A 75 12.86 7.43 -9.46
N LYS A 76 12.52 8.15 -8.40
CA LYS A 76 11.84 9.45 -8.49
C LYS A 76 12.40 10.40 -7.45
N ILE A 77 12.58 11.66 -7.85
CA ILE A 77 12.90 12.75 -6.93
C ILE A 77 11.60 13.50 -6.62
N ASP A 78 11.31 13.74 -5.34
CA ASP A 78 10.17 14.54 -4.94
C ASP A 78 10.46 16.06 -4.99
N LYS A 79 9.46 16.88 -4.65
CA LYS A 79 9.58 18.34 -4.66
C LYS A 79 10.61 18.87 -3.64
N ASN A 80 10.99 18.06 -2.65
CA ASN A 80 11.97 18.39 -1.63
C ASN A 80 13.39 17.94 -2.01
N GLY A 81 13.56 17.35 -3.20
CA GLY A 81 14.85 16.83 -3.66
C GLY A 81 15.19 15.45 -3.09
N ILE A 82 14.26 14.78 -2.38
CA ILE A 82 14.48 13.44 -1.84
C ILE A 82 14.27 12.42 -2.95
N ARG A 83 15.27 11.60 -3.21
CA ARG A 83 15.18 10.48 -4.15
C ARG A 83 14.63 9.26 -3.43
N THR A 84 13.53 8.71 -3.95
CA THR A 84 13.06 7.39 -3.56
C THR A 84 13.31 6.44 -4.72
N THR A 85 13.90 5.29 -4.42
CA THR A 85 14.15 4.23 -5.41
C THR A 85 13.55 2.92 -4.95
N TRP A 86 12.70 2.34 -5.79
CA TRP A 86 12.17 1.00 -5.63
C TRP A 86 13.02 0.04 -6.45
N VAL A 87 13.49 -1.02 -5.82
CA VAL A 87 14.35 -2.04 -6.42
C VAL A 87 13.69 -3.39 -6.31
N SER A 88 13.65 -4.13 -7.40
CA SER A 88 13.30 -5.55 -7.43
C SER A 88 14.46 -6.32 -8.04
N TYR A 89 14.90 -7.40 -7.42
CA TYR A 89 15.99 -8.20 -7.95
C TYR A 89 15.84 -9.68 -7.61
N SER A 90 16.19 -10.52 -8.55
CA SER A 90 16.36 -11.96 -8.36
C SER A 90 17.67 -12.43 -9.00
N GLU A 91 18.20 -13.57 -8.57
CA GLU A 91 19.36 -14.19 -9.24
C GLU A 91 18.95 -14.83 -10.57
N LYS A 92 17.71 -15.30 -10.68
CA LYS A 92 17.17 -16.00 -11.86
C LYS A 92 15.70 -15.64 -12.08
N VAL A 93 15.24 -15.76 -13.32
CA VAL A 93 13.88 -15.39 -13.73
C VAL A 93 12.81 -16.23 -13.04
N ASP A 94 13.11 -17.49 -12.70
CA ASP A 94 12.23 -18.44 -12.03
C ASP A 94 12.23 -18.31 -10.49
N LYS A 95 13.03 -17.40 -9.94
CA LYS A 95 13.16 -17.22 -8.48
C LYS A 95 12.41 -15.98 -8.01
N THR A 96 11.78 -16.09 -6.84
CA THR A 96 11.08 -14.99 -6.19
C THR A 96 12.03 -13.81 -5.93
N PRO A 97 11.72 -12.62 -6.46
CA PRO A 97 12.59 -11.46 -6.28
C PRO A 97 12.54 -10.96 -4.83
N THR A 98 13.66 -10.42 -4.38
CA THR A 98 13.68 -9.49 -3.24
C THR A 98 13.25 -8.12 -3.75
N ARG A 99 12.47 -7.39 -2.95
CA ARG A 99 12.02 -6.05 -3.27
C ARG A 99 12.21 -5.14 -2.07
N PHE A 100 12.62 -3.91 -2.30
CA PHE A 100 12.77 -2.92 -1.24
C PHE A 100 12.72 -1.51 -1.83
N LEU A 101 12.45 -0.53 -0.97
CA LEU A 101 12.63 0.88 -1.26
C LEU A 101 13.83 1.47 -0.51
N THR A 102 14.43 2.54 -1.04
CA THR A 102 15.53 3.24 -0.38
C THR A 102 15.50 4.72 -0.72
N TYR A 103 15.93 5.53 0.25
CA TYR A 103 16.13 6.98 0.09
C TYR A 103 17.60 7.35 -0.16
N SER A 104 18.48 6.34 -0.26
CA SER A 104 19.92 6.56 -0.46
C SER A 104 20.21 6.95 -1.92
N ASN A 105 21.12 7.92 -2.09
CA ASN A 105 21.74 8.24 -3.38
C ASN A 105 23.04 7.45 -3.61
N ASP A 106 23.50 6.67 -2.64
CA ASP A 106 24.71 5.86 -2.75
C ASP A 106 24.43 4.56 -3.50
N ILE A 107 24.83 4.52 -4.77
CA ILE A 107 24.71 3.35 -5.65
C ILE A 107 25.41 2.13 -5.05
N SER A 108 26.57 2.30 -4.40
CA SER A 108 27.34 1.19 -3.84
C SER A 108 26.58 0.53 -2.69
N ALA A 109 25.97 1.32 -1.81
CA ALA A 109 25.12 0.81 -0.74
C ALA A 109 23.90 0.03 -1.28
N ILE A 110 23.25 0.55 -2.32
CA ILE A 110 22.11 -0.15 -2.97
C ILE A 110 22.57 -1.47 -3.58
N VAL A 111 23.65 -1.46 -4.35
CA VAL A 111 24.22 -2.66 -5.00
C VAL A 111 24.64 -3.69 -3.95
N HIS A 112 25.26 -3.24 -2.85
CA HIS A 112 25.64 -4.10 -1.74
C HIS A 112 24.42 -4.78 -1.10
N LYS A 113 23.34 -4.02 -0.87
CA LYS A 113 22.07 -4.57 -0.36
C LYS A 113 21.44 -5.58 -1.32
N VAL A 114 21.52 -5.35 -2.63
CA VAL A 114 21.02 -6.30 -3.64
C VAL A 114 21.81 -7.62 -3.62
N LYS A 115 23.14 -7.56 -3.49
CA LYS A 115 24.03 -8.72 -3.59
C LYS A 115 24.13 -9.54 -2.30
N ASN A 116 23.86 -8.94 -1.15
CA ASN A 116 24.08 -9.61 0.12
C ASN A 116 22.88 -10.40 0.61
N LYS A 117 23.18 -11.56 1.20
CA LYS A 117 22.20 -12.31 1.98
C LYS A 117 21.99 -11.62 3.31
N THR A 118 20.72 -11.43 3.65
CA THR A 118 20.32 -10.89 4.95
C THR A 118 20.32 -11.97 6.00
N LYS A 119 20.53 -11.60 7.27
CA LYS A 119 20.38 -12.53 8.40
C LYS A 119 18.90 -12.80 8.64
N ASN A 120 18.60 -13.96 9.22
CA ASN A 120 17.24 -14.29 9.65
C ASN A 120 16.77 -13.28 10.70
N LYS A 121 15.49 -12.91 10.60
CA LYS A 121 14.84 -11.88 11.43
C LYS A 121 13.48 -12.37 11.86
N ASN A 122 13.05 -11.96 13.04
CA ASN A 122 11.72 -12.25 13.56
C ASN A 122 10.80 -11.04 13.29
N VAL A 123 9.70 -11.26 12.58
CA VAL A 123 8.75 -10.24 12.15
C VAL A 123 7.39 -10.56 12.73
N TRP A 124 6.83 -9.65 13.51
CA TRP A 124 5.46 -9.74 14.00
C TRP A 124 4.54 -8.82 13.20
N ILE A 125 3.32 -9.27 12.91
CA ILE A 125 2.28 -8.46 12.28
C ILE A 125 0.96 -8.56 13.03
N SER A 126 0.32 -7.41 13.25
CA SER A 126 -0.87 -7.27 14.11
C SER A 126 -2.20 -7.73 13.48
N ARG A 127 -2.17 -8.85 12.76
CA ARG A 127 -3.36 -9.49 12.18
C ARG A 127 -3.09 -10.97 11.99
N LYS A 128 -4.17 -11.75 11.89
CA LYS A 128 -4.10 -13.13 11.42
C LYS A 128 -3.65 -13.13 9.95
N LEU A 129 -2.70 -13.97 9.60
CA LEU A 129 -2.25 -14.16 8.23
C LEU A 129 -2.96 -15.36 7.61
N HIS A 130 -3.42 -15.20 6.38
CA HIS A 130 -3.91 -16.31 5.56
C HIS A 130 -2.71 -17.11 5.01
N GLU A 131 -2.89 -18.40 4.70
CA GLU A 131 -1.84 -19.25 4.12
C GLU A 131 -1.26 -18.66 2.83
N GLU A 132 -2.15 -18.09 2.01
CA GLU A 132 -1.83 -17.41 0.75
C GLU A 132 -1.30 -15.96 0.92
N SER A 133 -0.99 -15.50 2.14
CA SER A 133 -0.48 -14.15 2.36
C SER A 133 0.84 -13.92 1.62
N ILE A 134 0.87 -12.89 0.77
CA ILE A 134 2.09 -12.42 0.10
C ILE A 134 3.12 -12.00 1.15
N PHE A 135 2.66 -11.37 2.23
CA PHE A 135 3.52 -10.98 3.35
C PHE A 135 4.27 -12.17 3.95
N ASN A 136 3.53 -13.24 4.27
CA ASN A 136 4.12 -14.46 4.81
C ASN A 136 5.06 -15.13 3.79
N LYS A 137 4.57 -15.36 2.57
CA LYS A 137 5.30 -16.07 1.51
C LYS A 137 6.63 -15.43 1.16
N LEU A 138 6.67 -14.10 1.00
CA LEU A 138 7.90 -13.41 0.59
C LEU A 138 8.95 -13.39 1.71
N LEU A 139 8.53 -13.14 2.95
CA LEU A 139 9.45 -13.08 4.09
C LEU A 139 10.01 -14.45 4.48
N THR A 140 9.18 -15.49 4.54
CA THR A 140 9.63 -16.85 4.89
C THR A 140 10.51 -17.46 3.80
N ASN A 141 10.23 -17.17 2.52
CA ASN A 141 11.10 -17.58 1.41
C ASN A 141 12.51 -16.94 1.46
N LYS A 142 12.67 -15.84 2.22
CA LYS A 142 13.99 -15.24 2.52
C LYS A 142 14.56 -15.66 3.88
N GLY A 143 13.94 -16.64 4.55
CA GLY A 143 14.42 -17.19 5.82
C GLY A 143 14.02 -16.40 7.07
N HIS A 144 13.09 -15.45 6.95
CA HIS A 144 12.58 -14.72 8.11
C HIS A 144 11.45 -15.49 8.80
N ASN A 145 11.38 -15.39 10.13
CA ASN A 145 10.30 -15.97 10.92
C ASN A 145 9.17 -14.95 11.02
N VAL A 146 7.96 -15.33 10.62
CA VAL A 146 6.79 -14.43 10.61
C VAL A 146 5.73 -14.93 11.59
N THR A 147 5.30 -14.06 12.50
CA THR A 147 4.21 -14.33 13.44
C THR A 147 3.06 -13.38 13.17
N GLY A 148 1.90 -13.91 12.77
CA GLY A 148 0.66 -13.14 12.60
C GLY A 148 -0.27 -13.32 13.78
N GLN A 149 -0.46 -12.28 14.59
CA GLN A 149 -1.39 -12.30 15.73
C GLN A 149 -2.18 -11.00 15.80
N SER A 150 -3.50 -11.10 15.64
CA SER A 150 -4.41 -9.98 15.87
C SER A 150 -4.56 -9.73 17.37
N LEU A 151 -4.55 -8.46 17.77
CA LEU A 151 -4.86 -8.02 19.13
C LEU A 151 -6.27 -7.40 19.23
N ILE A 152 -7.08 -7.66 18.22
CA ILE A 152 -8.49 -7.29 18.19
C ILE A 152 -9.34 -8.48 17.75
N GLU A 153 -10.56 -8.51 18.26
CA GLU A 153 -11.64 -9.39 17.82
C GLU A 153 -12.75 -8.55 17.19
N LYS A 154 -13.51 -9.15 16.28
CA LYS A 154 -14.65 -8.49 15.65
C LYS A 154 -15.87 -9.37 15.68
N ASP A 155 -16.93 -8.86 16.28
CA ASP A 155 -18.21 -9.55 16.42
C ASP A 155 -19.25 -8.91 15.53
N LEU A 156 -19.98 -9.73 14.78
CA LEU A 156 -21.02 -9.24 13.88
C LEU A 156 -22.24 -8.75 14.66
N ILE A 157 -22.74 -7.57 14.29
CA ILE A 157 -24.06 -7.08 14.71
C ILE A 157 -25.01 -7.29 13.55
N LYS A 158 -25.94 -8.23 13.72
CA LYS A 158 -26.91 -8.56 12.67
C LYS A 158 -27.88 -7.39 12.47
N ILE A 159 -27.94 -6.89 11.24
CA ILE A 159 -29.02 -6.03 10.77
C ILE A 159 -29.93 -6.83 9.83
N ASN A 160 -31.24 -6.72 10.00
CA ASN A 160 -32.21 -7.49 9.21
C ASN A 160 -32.63 -6.76 7.93
N GLN A 161 -32.47 -5.44 7.91
CA GLN A 161 -32.92 -4.58 6.82
C GLN A 161 -31.82 -3.59 6.45
N LEU A 162 -31.67 -3.37 5.13
CA LEU A 162 -30.81 -2.33 4.62
C LEU A 162 -31.52 -0.99 4.80
N PRO A 163 -30.88 0.05 5.36
CA PRO A 163 -31.48 1.38 5.46
C PRO A 163 -31.86 1.93 4.09
N LYS A 164 -32.85 2.82 4.05
CA LYS A 164 -33.21 3.54 2.82
C LYS A 164 -32.06 4.49 2.45
N CYS A 165 -31.26 4.06 1.49
CA CYS A 165 -30.09 4.77 1.00
C CYS A 165 -29.95 4.60 -0.51
N ASP A 166 -29.15 5.45 -1.14
CA ASP A 166 -28.77 5.39 -2.55
C ASP A 166 -27.39 4.77 -2.71
N TRP A 167 -26.50 5.08 -1.76
CA TRP A 167 -25.12 4.60 -1.70
C TRP A 167 -24.87 3.72 -0.48
N ILE A 168 -23.98 2.73 -0.65
CA ILE A 168 -23.33 2.03 0.47
C ILE A 168 -21.83 2.27 0.38
N PHE A 169 -21.24 2.83 1.44
CA PHE A 169 -19.82 3.11 1.51
C PHE A 169 -19.12 2.13 2.45
N PHE A 170 -18.27 1.28 1.90
CA PHE A 170 -17.49 0.31 2.65
C PHE A 170 -16.12 0.87 3.03
N ASN A 171 -15.96 1.17 4.32
CA ASN A 171 -14.70 1.65 4.90
C ASN A 171 -13.61 0.57 4.94
N SER A 172 -13.99 -0.71 4.94
CA SER A 172 -13.07 -1.85 4.93
C SER A 172 -13.73 -3.10 4.38
N ILE A 173 -12.93 -4.13 4.09
CA ILE A 173 -13.41 -5.47 3.73
C ILE A 173 -14.41 -6.00 4.78
N PHE A 174 -14.08 -5.86 6.07
CA PHE A 174 -14.93 -6.38 7.15
C PHE A 174 -16.27 -5.63 7.28
N SER A 175 -16.30 -4.36 6.88
CA SER A 175 -17.54 -3.56 6.82
C SER A 175 -18.50 -4.08 5.75
N PHE A 176 -18.01 -4.75 4.71
CA PHE A 176 -18.86 -5.51 3.79
C PHE A 176 -19.24 -6.87 4.35
N ASP A 177 -18.27 -7.62 4.90
CA ASP A 177 -18.55 -8.94 5.47
C ASP A 177 -19.62 -8.88 6.56
N SER A 178 -19.66 -7.78 7.34
CA SER A 178 -20.66 -7.58 8.40
C SER A 178 -22.11 -7.48 7.93
N ILE A 179 -22.32 -7.12 6.66
CA ILE A 179 -23.66 -7.02 6.06
C ILE A 179 -23.80 -7.87 4.80
N LYS A 180 -22.86 -8.78 4.55
CA LYS A 180 -22.81 -9.61 3.33
C LYS A 180 -24.06 -10.47 3.13
N SER A 181 -24.76 -10.83 4.21
CA SER A 181 -26.05 -11.53 4.15
C SER A 181 -27.15 -10.75 3.41
N LEU A 182 -27.03 -9.41 3.33
CA LEU A 182 -27.97 -8.53 2.64
C LEU A 182 -27.54 -8.21 1.21
N LYS A 183 -26.52 -8.90 0.66
CA LYS A 183 -25.92 -8.59 -0.64
C LYS A 183 -26.93 -8.49 -1.80
N ASN A 184 -27.96 -9.32 -1.80
CA ASN A 184 -29.03 -9.26 -2.82
C ASN A 184 -29.76 -7.91 -2.85
N LYS A 185 -29.82 -7.19 -1.73
CA LYS A 185 -30.41 -5.85 -1.63
C LYS A 185 -29.51 -4.74 -2.15
N PHE A 186 -28.25 -5.04 -2.52
CA PHE A 186 -27.28 -4.05 -2.99
C PHE A 186 -27.40 -3.75 -4.48
N LEU A 187 -28.09 -4.61 -5.25
CA LEU A 187 -28.18 -4.51 -6.72
C LEU A 187 -28.76 -3.17 -7.21
N SER A 188 -29.62 -2.54 -6.41
CA SER A 188 -30.22 -1.23 -6.72
C SER A 188 -29.46 -0.05 -6.11
N LYS A 189 -28.26 -0.29 -5.57
CA LYS A 189 -27.46 0.70 -4.84
C LYS A 189 -26.15 0.99 -5.54
N LYS A 190 -25.67 2.21 -5.39
CA LYS A 190 -24.33 2.59 -5.81
C LYS A 190 -23.34 2.16 -4.71
N ILE A 191 -22.23 1.54 -5.09
CA ILE A 191 -21.25 1.00 -4.15
C ILE A 191 -19.98 1.84 -4.17
N ALA A 192 -19.57 2.29 -2.99
CA ALA A 192 -18.33 3.01 -2.78
C ALA A 192 -17.38 2.20 -1.90
N ALA A 193 -16.11 2.18 -2.28
CA ALA A 193 -15.04 1.53 -1.54
C ALA A 193 -14.02 2.58 -1.09
N PHE A 194 -13.58 2.48 0.15
CA PHE A 194 -12.57 3.40 0.68
C PHE A 194 -11.24 3.37 -0.09
N GLY A 195 -10.87 2.23 -0.67
CA GLY A 195 -9.64 2.09 -1.45
C GLY A 195 -9.61 0.83 -2.29
N LYS A 196 -8.51 0.66 -3.05
CA LYS A 196 -8.35 -0.41 -4.05
C LYS A 196 -8.51 -1.83 -3.48
N SER A 197 -8.00 -2.10 -2.28
CA SER A 197 -8.10 -3.41 -1.64
C SER A 197 -9.56 -3.78 -1.33
N THR A 198 -10.31 -2.85 -0.72
CA THR A 198 -11.75 -3.01 -0.49
C THR A 198 -12.50 -3.15 -1.82
N ALA A 199 -12.20 -2.30 -2.81
CA ALA A 199 -12.84 -2.36 -4.14
C ALA A 199 -12.64 -3.73 -4.82
N SER A 200 -11.41 -4.22 -4.86
CA SER A 200 -11.08 -5.53 -5.44
C SER A 200 -11.83 -6.66 -4.74
N TYR A 201 -11.93 -6.62 -3.41
CA TYR A 201 -12.70 -7.62 -2.66
C TYR A 201 -14.21 -7.56 -2.96
N LEU A 202 -14.79 -6.37 -3.07
CA LEU A 202 -16.19 -6.18 -3.44
C LEU A 202 -16.47 -6.70 -4.86
N THR A 203 -15.61 -6.38 -5.83
CA THR A 203 -15.71 -6.87 -7.21
C THR A 203 -15.59 -8.40 -7.30
N LYS A 204 -14.65 -9.01 -6.56
CA LYS A 204 -14.55 -10.48 -6.45
C LYS A 204 -15.81 -11.10 -5.84
N ASN A 205 -16.50 -10.36 -4.99
CA ASN A 205 -17.81 -10.74 -4.47
C ASN A 205 -18.95 -10.29 -5.39
N GLY A 206 -18.72 -10.00 -6.67
CA GLY A 206 -19.77 -9.73 -7.67
C GLY A 206 -20.51 -8.40 -7.51
N LEU A 207 -19.89 -7.41 -6.87
CA LEU A 207 -20.44 -6.04 -6.81
C LEU A 207 -19.77 -5.14 -7.84
N ASN A 208 -20.56 -4.29 -8.50
CA ASN A 208 -20.05 -3.20 -9.29
C ASN A 208 -19.69 -2.02 -8.38
N VAL A 209 -18.42 -1.59 -8.37
CA VAL A 209 -17.94 -0.52 -7.50
C VAL A 209 -17.93 0.80 -8.27
N ASN A 210 -18.84 1.70 -7.92
CA ASN A 210 -19.05 2.99 -8.58
C ASN A 210 -18.04 4.06 -8.14
N PHE A 211 -17.44 3.91 -6.96
CA PHE A 211 -16.41 4.82 -6.46
C PHE A 211 -15.31 4.06 -5.74
N VAL A 212 -14.06 4.39 -6.04
CA VAL A 212 -12.88 3.88 -5.33
C VAL A 212 -12.08 5.08 -4.83
N GLY A 213 -11.93 5.19 -3.52
CA GLY A 213 -11.09 6.20 -2.90
C GLY A 213 -9.65 6.14 -3.38
N LYS A 214 -9.04 7.31 -3.52
CA LYS A 214 -7.64 7.50 -3.93
C LYS A 214 -6.95 8.39 -2.91
N GLY A 215 -5.69 8.09 -2.63
CA GLY A 215 -4.87 8.88 -1.71
C GLY A 215 -5.25 8.70 -0.24
N SER A 216 -5.08 9.77 0.52
CA SER A 216 -5.36 9.86 1.95
C SER A 216 -6.85 9.70 2.29
N PRO A 217 -7.20 9.43 3.56
CA PRO A 217 -8.59 9.41 4.01
C PRO A 217 -9.35 10.70 3.68
N LEU A 218 -8.68 11.86 3.75
CA LEU A 218 -9.28 13.16 3.47
C LEU A 218 -9.51 13.38 1.97
N GLU A 219 -8.55 13.01 1.13
CA GLU A 219 -8.71 13.05 -0.34
C GLU A 219 -9.84 12.12 -0.81
N THR A 220 -9.91 10.92 -0.24
CA THR A 220 -11.01 9.98 -0.50
C THR A 220 -12.35 10.57 -0.09
N ALA A 221 -12.43 11.18 1.11
CA ALA A 221 -13.66 11.78 1.60
C ALA A 221 -14.12 12.97 0.72
N ASN A 222 -13.20 13.86 0.34
CA ASN A 222 -13.49 14.98 -0.55
C ASN A 222 -13.89 14.51 -1.95
N GLY A 223 -13.15 13.54 -2.51
CA GLY A 223 -13.46 12.96 -3.81
C GLY A 223 -14.83 12.30 -3.84
N PHE A 224 -15.22 11.62 -2.76
CA PHE A 224 -16.55 11.04 -2.64
C PHE A 224 -17.64 12.10 -2.48
N LYS A 225 -17.41 13.14 -1.66
CA LYS A 225 -18.36 14.25 -1.50
C LYS A 225 -18.68 14.95 -2.83
N ASN A 226 -17.68 15.12 -3.69
CA ASN A 226 -17.84 15.80 -4.97
C ASN A 226 -18.70 15.04 -6.00
N ILE A 227 -18.93 13.73 -5.80
CA ILE A 227 -19.78 12.93 -6.69
C ILE A 227 -21.19 12.70 -6.13
N LEU A 228 -21.43 13.07 -4.87
CA LEU A 228 -22.73 12.90 -4.23
C LEU A 228 -23.67 14.03 -4.62
N ASN A 229 -24.89 13.67 -4.99
CA ASN A 229 -25.96 14.65 -5.13
C ASN A 229 -26.47 15.06 -3.73
N ASN A 230 -26.90 16.32 -3.58
CA ASN A 230 -27.38 16.86 -2.30
C ASN A 230 -28.59 16.14 -1.68
N THR A 231 -29.30 15.31 -2.47
CA THR A 231 -30.46 14.53 -2.03
C THR A 231 -30.13 13.06 -1.77
N GLU A 232 -28.95 12.59 -2.18
CA GLU A 232 -28.57 11.19 -2.02
C GLU A 232 -28.18 10.88 -0.57
N ILE A 233 -28.58 9.69 -0.11
CA ILE A 233 -28.29 9.21 1.23
C ILE A 233 -27.26 8.08 1.16
N VAL A 234 -26.21 8.19 1.98
CA VAL A 234 -25.12 7.23 2.05
C VAL A 234 -25.21 6.41 3.33
N PHE A 235 -25.25 5.09 3.19
CA PHE A 235 -25.16 4.17 4.32
C PHE A 235 -23.72 3.74 4.59
N PHE A 236 -23.28 3.87 5.83
CA PHE A 236 -21.96 3.47 6.34
C PHE A 236 -22.09 2.33 7.37
N PRO A 237 -21.98 1.05 6.96
CA PRO A 237 -21.81 -0.05 7.89
C PRO A 237 -20.48 0.10 8.64
N SER A 238 -20.54 0.35 9.94
CA SER A 238 -19.39 0.82 10.72
C SER A 238 -19.13 -0.03 11.96
N SER A 239 -17.93 0.14 12.52
CA SER A 239 -17.58 -0.34 13.86
C SER A 239 -17.99 0.67 14.92
N ASN A 240 -18.28 0.19 16.13
CA ASN A 240 -18.34 1.01 17.35
C ASN A 240 -17.07 1.86 17.62
N ARG A 241 -15.93 1.54 16.98
CA ARG A 241 -14.64 2.24 17.17
C ARG A 241 -14.17 3.02 15.93
N THR A 242 -15.04 3.26 14.94
CA THR A 242 -14.63 3.96 13.71
C THR A 242 -14.24 5.42 13.98
N ILE A 243 -13.17 5.90 13.36
CA ILE A 243 -12.78 7.33 13.37
C ILE A 243 -13.76 8.15 12.51
N GLY A 244 -14.29 7.51 11.47
CA GLY A 244 -15.35 8.08 10.65
C GLY A 244 -14.98 9.26 9.75
N THR A 245 -13.74 9.32 9.25
CA THR A 245 -13.23 10.46 8.46
C THR A 245 -14.05 10.78 7.21
N VAL A 246 -14.61 9.77 6.53
CA VAL A 246 -15.43 10.01 5.32
C VAL A 246 -16.80 10.56 5.71
N GLN A 247 -17.49 9.86 6.62
CA GLN A 247 -18.83 10.27 7.05
C GLN A 247 -18.83 11.60 7.81
N SER A 248 -17.72 12.04 8.40
CA SER A 248 -17.64 13.35 9.07
C SER A 248 -17.69 14.54 8.11
N LEU A 249 -17.37 14.34 6.82
CA LEU A 249 -17.43 15.42 5.82
C LEU A 249 -18.79 15.53 5.11
N LEU A 250 -19.67 14.56 5.33
CA LEU A 250 -21.03 14.55 4.79
C LEU A 250 -22.01 15.17 5.79
N ASP A 251 -22.98 15.91 5.26
CA ASP A 251 -24.08 16.46 6.05
C ASP A 251 -24.87 15.34 6.73
N GLU A 252 -25.38 15.58 7.94
CA GLU A 252 -26.15 14.58 8.70
C GLU A 252 -27.36 14.04 7.94
N LYS A 253 -28.04 14.89 7.15
CA LYS A 253 -29.17 14.48 6.30
C LYS A 253 -28.79 13.52 5.18
N ASN A 254 -27.52 13.50 4.78
CA ASN A 254 -27.01 12.70 3.65
C ASN A 254 -26.34 11.41 4.09
N LYS A 255 -26.37 11.07 5.39
CA LYS A 255 -25.69 9.87 5.89
C LYS A 255 -26.52 9.09 6.90
N ILE A 256 -26.34 7.79 6.86
CA ILE A 256 -26.82 6.84 7.85
C ILE A 256 -25.61 6.03 8.30
N VAL A 257 -25.24 6.13 9.57
CA VAL A 257 -24.13 5.36 10.14
C VAL A 257 -24.72 4.35 11.12
N LEU A 258 -24.59 3.06 10.84
CA LEU A 258 -25.03 2.01 11.76
C LEU A 258 -23.86 1.11 12.14
N SER A 259 -23.79 0.77 13.42
CA SER A 259 -22.88 -0.26 13.92
C SER A 259 -23.34 -1.63 13.41
N THR A 260 -22.53 -2.24 12.57
CA THR A 260 -22.76 -3.58 12.00
C THR A 260 -21.77 -4.61 12.52
N TYR A 261 -20.79 -4.17 13.29
CA TYR A 261 -19.89 -5.02 14.04
C TYR A 261 -19.26 -4.27 15.22
N ASN A 262 -18.91 -5.02 16.25
CA ASN A 262 -18.09 -4.52 17.35
C ASN A 262 -16.62 -4.88 17.11
N THR A 263 -15.72 -4.01 17.56
CA THR A 263 -14.30 -4.31 17.67
C THR A 263 -13.91 -4.30 19.14
N SER A 264 -13.43 -5.43 19.64
CA SER A 264 -12.96 -5.62 21.01
C SER A 264 -11.44 -5.72 21.02
N LEU A 265 -10.80 -5.16 22.06
CA LEU A 265 -9.36 -5.25 22.23
C LEU A 265 -9.02 -6.52 23.01
N ILE A 266 -8.10 -7.32 22.50
CA ILE A 266 -7.62 -8.54 23.15
C ILE A 266 -6.30 -8.23 23.87
N GLU A 267 -6.22 -8.59 25.14
CA GLU A 267 -4.98 -8.53 25.90
C GLU A 267 -4.18 -9.80 25.65
N ALA A 268 -3.07 -9.67 24.94
CA ALA A 268 -2.13 -10.76 24.74
C ALA A 268 -0.69 -10.24 24.76
N SER A 269 0.18 -10.97 25.46
CA SER A 269 1.61 -10.68 25.50
C SER A 269 2.25 -11.05 24.16
N ILE A 270 2.93 -10.09 23.53
CA ILE A 270 3.66 -10.27 22.29
C ILE A 270 5.15 -10.44 22.62
N LYS A 271 5.72 -11.56 22.17
CA LYS A 271 7.16 -11.83 22.33
C LYS A 271 8.01 -10.77 21.63
N SER A 272 9.29 -10.68 22.00
CA SER A 272 10.24 -9.78 21.32
C SER A 272 10.45 -10.20 19.86
N HIS A 273 10.39 -9.22 18.95
CA HIS A 273 10.67 -9.39 17.52
C HIS A 273 11.62 -8.30 17.03
N ASP A 274 12.34 -8.52 15.93
CA ASP A 274 13.16 -7.48 15.31
C ASP A 274 12.28 -6.37 14.70
N PHE A 275 11.15 -6.77 14.11
CA PHE A 275 10.20 -5.89 13.41
C PHE A 275 8.78 -6.06 13.93
N TYR A 276 8.09 -4.95 14.17
CA TYR A 276 6.68 -4.90 14.55
C TYR A 276 5.87 -4.17 13.47
N VAL A 277 4.95 -4.90 12.84
CA VAL A 277 4.12 -4.38 11.75
C VAL A 277 2.68 -4.17 12.24
N PHE A 278 2.26 -2.91 12.33
CA PHE A 278 0.92 -2.54 12.78
C PHE A 278 -0.02 -2.27 11.60
N THR A 279 -1.18 -2.92 11.63
CA THR A 279 -2.17 -2.88 10.54
C THR A 279 -3.45 -2.11 10.85
N SER A 280 -3.58 -1.57 12.06
CA SER A 280 -4.70 -0.68 12.42
C SER A 280 -4.41 0.11 13.71
N PRO A 281 -5.06 1.27 13.91
CA PRO A 281 -4.99 2.02 15.17
C PRO A 281 -5.47 1.21 16.39
N SER A 282 -6.50 0.37 16.23
CA SER A 282 -7.02 -0.44 17.34
C SER A 282 -6.04 -1.52 17.78
N ASN A 283 -5.25 -2.10 16.85
CA ASN A 283 -4.18 -3.02 17.22
C ASN A 283 -3.04 -2.31 17.96
N VAL A 284 -2.73 -1.06 17.62
CA VAL A 284 -1.74 -0.26 18.36
C VAL A 284 -2.22 -0.06 19.80
N GLU A 285 -3.47 0.37 19.96
CA GLU A 285 -4.07 0.57 21.28
C GLU A 285 -4.08 -0.71 22.12
N ALA A 286 -4.50 -1.84 21.54
CA ALA A 286 -4.47 -3.13 22.22
C ALA A 286 -3.05 -3.56 22.61
N PHE A 287 -2.07 -3.34 21.73
CA PHE A 287 -0.67 -3.66 22.01
C PHE A 287 -0.17 -2.92 23.25
N PHE A 288 -0.31 -1.60 23.29
CA PHE A 288 0.23 -0.75 24.35
C PHE A 288 -0.51 -0.84 25.69
N LYS A 289 -1.63 -1.57 25.78
CA LYS A 289 -2.26 -1.86 27.07
C LYS A 289 -1.33 -2.62 28.02
N ILE A 290 -0.60 -3.61 27.48
CA ILE A 290 0.22 -4.52 28.29
C ILE A 290 1.62 -4.80 27.69
N ASN A 291 1.88 -4.37 26.44
CA ASN A 291 3.17 -4.54 25.79
C ASN A 291 3.88 -3.19 25.68
N GLN A 292 5.20 -3.24 25.51
CA GLN A 292 6.05 -2.08 25.28
C GLN A 292 6.98 -2.35 24.11
N LEU A 293 7.29 -1.29 23.35
CA LEU A 293 8.34 -1.31 22.35
C LEU A 293 9.63 -0.78 22.97
N LYS A 294 10.76 -1.38 22.60
CA LYS A 294 12.10 -0.88 22.93
C LYS A 294 12.70 -0.28 21.65
N ASP A 295 13.95 -0.61 21.33
CA ASP A 295 14.66 -0.16 20.11
C ASP A 295 14.27 -0.97 18.86
N ASN A 296 13.04 -1.49 18.82
CA ASN A 296 12.56 -2.34 17.72
C ASN A 296 12.18 -1.48 16.51
N LYS A 297 12.28 -2.06 15.30
CA LYS A 297 11.83 -1.38 14.08
C LYS A 297 10.32 -1.49 13.95
N VAL A 298 9.64 -0.35 13.83
CA VAL A 298 8.18 -0.26 13.80
C VAL A 298 7.72 0.16 12.42
N ILE A 299 6.82 -0.62 11.84
CA ILE A 299 6.23 -0.38 10.53
C ILE A 299 4.73 -0.20 10.69
N SER A 300 4.16 0.77 9.99
CA SER A 300 2.71 0.97 9.94
C SER A 300 2.18 0.73 8.53
N ILE A 301 0.92 0.26 8.43
CA ILE A 301 0.22 0.10 7.15
C ILE A 301 -0.22 1.43 6.51
N GLY A 302 -0.14 2.55 7.25
CA GLY A 302 -0.57 3.85 6.76
C GLY A 302 -0.86 4.91 7.83
N PRO A 303 -1.32 6.11 7.41
CA PRO A 303 -1.32 7.34 8.20
C PRO A 303 -2.06 7.27 9.53
N SER A 304 -3.24 6.65 9.58
CA SER A 304 -4.02 6.55 10.81
C SER A 304 -3.32 5.69 11.87
N THR A 305 -2.61 4.64 11.43
CA THR A 305 -1.86 3.75 12.31
C THR A 305 -0.57 4.42 12.77
N THR A 306 0.13 5.13 11.87
CA THR A 306 1.30 5.96 12.21
C THR A 306 0.95 7.02 13.26
N LYS A 307 -0.16 7.74 13.06
CA LYS A 307 -0.63 8.73 14.04
C LYS A 307 -0.83 8.09 15.41
N LYS A 308 -1.54 6.96 15.47
CA LYS A 308 -1.78 6.26 16.74
C LYS A 308 -0.50 5.79 17.41
N LEU A 309 0.48 5.28 16.65
CA LEU A 309 1.80 4.91 17.18
C LEU A 309 2.52 6.11 17.80
N LYS A 310 2.49 7.27 17.12
CA LYS A 310 3.07 8.52 17.63
C LYS A 310 2.36 9.03 18.88
N ASP A 311 1.03 8.89 18.94
CA ASP A 311 0.25 9.24 20.14
C ASP A 311 0.68 8.41 21.37
N PHE A 312 1.18 7.19 21.17
CA PHE A 312 1.77 6.33 22.21
C PHE A 312 3.29 6.55 22.41
N GLY A 313 3.87 7.59 21.81
CA GLY A 313 5.26 7.99 22.02
C GLY A 313 6.29 7.28 21.12
N VAL A 314 5.86 6.51 20.12
CA VAL A 314 6.78 5.88 19.16
C VAL A 314 7.29 6.96 18.20
N LYS A 315 8.60 7.26 18.26
CA LYS A 315 9.23 8.31 17.45
C LYS A 315 9.49 7.85 16.02
N ASP A 316 10.15 6.71 15.88
CA ASP A 316 10.60 6.17 14.59
C ASP A 316 9.61 5.14 14.06
N VAL A 317 8.73 5.59 13.16
CA VAL A 317 7.72 4.75 12.50
C VAL A 317 7.92 4.82 11.00
N GLU A 318 8.15 3.66 10.39
CA GLU A 318 8.27 3.51 8.94
C GLU A 318 6.89 3.22 8.35
N GLU A 319 6.33 4.21 7.65
CA GLU A 319 5.00 4.10 7.05
C GLU A 319 5.08 3.47 5.65
N ALA A 320 4.31 2.41 5.40
CA ALA A 320 4.21 1.82 4.07
C ALA A 320 3.60 2.81 3.07
N PHE A 321 4.17 2.87 1.86
CA PHE A 321 3.74 3.79 0.80
C PHE A 321 2.32 3.52 0.25
N GLU A 322 1.78 2.33 0.50
CA GLU A 322 0.39 1.98 0.22
C GLU A 322 -0.08 0.94 1.25
N SER A 323 -1.38 0.92 1.55
CA SER A 323 -1.97 -0.03 2.51
C SER A 323 -2.17 -1.44 1.91
N THR A 324 -1.07 -2.07 1.48
CA THR A 324 -1.04 -3.43 0.88
C THR A 324 -0.02 -4.33 1.57
N GLU A 325 -0.19 -5.66 1.43
CA GLU A 325 0.80 -6.62 1.95
C GLU A 325 2.16 -6.45 1.28
N LEU A 326 2.19 -6.21 -0.02
CA LEU A 326 3.43 -6.05 -0.77
C LEU A 326 4.22 -4.83 -0.30
N ALA A 327 3.54 -3.70 -0.05
CA ALA A 327 4.20 -2.51 0.48
C ALA A 327 4.77 -2.73 1.90
N LEU A 328 4.07 -3.50 2.75
CA LEU A 328 4.61 -3.91 4.05
C LEU A 328 5.86 -4.78 3.91
N VAL A 329 5.89 -5.72 2.96
CA VAL A 329 7.07 -6.55 2.68
C VAL A 329 8.22 -5.70 2.21
N ASP A 330 7.98 -4.82 1.22
CA ASP A 330 8.99 -3.92 0.68
C ASP A 330 9.60 -3.08 1.82
N MET A 331 8.78 -2.62 2.78
CA MET A 331 9.26 -1.86 3.94
C MET A 331 10.07 -2.72 4.93
N VAL A 332 9.64 -3.95 5.22
CA VAL A 332 10.44 -4.86 6.06
C VAL A 332 11.81 -5.10 5.40
N PHE A 333 11.84 -5.45 4.12
CA PHE A 333 13.10 -5.66 3.39
C PHE A 333 13.96 -4.39 3.29
N SER A 334 13.36 -3.20 3.26
CA SER A 334 14.11 -1.93 3.32
C SER A 334 14.90 -1.75 4.60
N LEU A 335 14.42 -2.28 5.72
CA LEU A 335 15.01 -2.10 7.04
C LEU A 335 15.93 -3.24 7.50
N ILE A 336 15.95 -4.36 6.76
CA ILE A 336 16.89 -5.48 6.96
C ILE A 336 18.23 -5.19 6.29
#